data_AF-A0A0Q6TB70-F1
#
_entry.id   AF-A0A0Q6TB70-F1
#
_cell.length_a   1.000
_cell.length_b   1.000
_cell.length_c   1.000
_cell.angle_alpha   90.00
_cell.angle_beta   90.00
_cell.angle_gamma   90.00
#
_symmetry.space_group_name_H-M   'P 1'
#
loop_
_entity.id
_entity.type
_entity.pdbx_description
1 polymer ?
#
loop_
_entity_poly.entity_id
_entity_poly.type
_entity_poly.pdbx_seq_one_letter_code
_entity_poly.pdbx_strand_id
1 'polypeptide(L)'
;MRKILLIGIFLTFSVSAQTVECPKVWQGAKLTGAGAYFDKQTEIQGARRDVKGGYDVELPLNTAWLVCEYGAAQKWDEVKPDPKIDRCTLRVRESKKEVKNAKLTCK
;
A
#
# COMPACT_ATOMS: atom_id res chain seq x y z
N MET A 1 -40.32 36.39 -16.17
CA MET A 1 -39.24 35.54 -16.75
C MET A 1 -38.60 34.77 -15.59
N ARG A 2 -38.91 33.47 -15.46
CA ARG A 2 -38.39 32.60 -14.39
C ARG A 2 -36.98 32.14 -14.79
N LYS A 3 -35.94 32.67 -14.14
CA LYS A 3 -34.56 32.18 -14.33
C LYS A 3 -34.39 30.93 -13.46
N ILE A 4 -34.42 29.76 -14.11
CA ILE A 4 -34.06 28.48 -13.48
C ILE A 4 -32.55 28.49 -13.34
N LEU A 5 -32.08 28.64 -12.11
CA LEU A 5 -30.66 28.53 -11.76
C LEU A 5 -30.32 27.03 -11.73
N LEU A 6 -29.74 26.52 -12.80
CA LEU A 6 -29.14 25.18 -12.83
C LEU A 6 -27.86 25.19 -11.99
N ILE A 7 -27.98 24.75 -10.74
CA ILE A 7 -26.83 24.47 -9.87
C ILE A 7 -26.22 23.16 -10.39
N GLY A 8 -25.23 23.28 -11.26
CA GLY A 8 -24.40 22.16 -11.67
C GLY A 8 -23.57 21.67 -10.49
N ILE A 9 -23.93 20.51 -9.94
CA ILE A 9 -23.13 19.81 -8.95
C ILE A 9 -21.87 19.31 -9.66
N PHE A 10 -20.75 20.02 -9.50
CA PHE A 10 -19.43 19.52 -9.84
C PHE A 10 -19.09 18.37 -8.87
N LEU A 11 -19.28 17.12 -9.33
CA LEU A 11 -18.75 15.94 -8.66
C LEU A 11 -17.23 15.93 -8.86
N THR A 12 -16.48 16.47 -7.89
CA THR A 12 -15.05 16.23 -7.80
C THR A 12 -14.82 14.77 -7.41
N PHE A 13 -14.53 13.92 -8.40
CA PHE A 13 -14.02 12.57 -8.15
C PHE A 13 -12.66 12.71 -7.46
N SER A 14 -12.67 12.66 -6.13
CA SER A 14 -11.46 12.64 -5.34
C SER A 14 -10.75 11.33 -5.63
N VAL A 15 -9.57 11.39 -6.26
CA VAL A 15 -8.68 10.23 -6.40
C VAL A 15 -8.37 9.75 -4.99
N SER A 16 -8.87 8.58 -4.63
CA SER A 16 -8.73 8.07 -3.26
C SER A 16 -7.39 7.36 -3.14
N ALA A 17 -6.42 8.01 -2.52
CA ALA A 17 -5.20 7.37 -2.08
C ALA A 17 -5.55 6.23 -1.11
N GLN A 18 -5.05 5.02 -1.37
CA GLN A 18 -5.26 3.87 -0.50
C GLN A 18 -4.00 3.61 0.32
N THR A 19 -4.17 3.33 1.61
CA THR A 19 -3.08 2.82 2.46
C THR A 19 -3.54 1.57 3.18
N VAL A 20 -2.72 0.52 3.11
CA VAL A 20 -2.90 -0.74 3.83
C VAL A 20 -1.66 -0.98 4.67
N GLU A 21 -1.84 -1.32 5.94
CA GLU A 21 -0.73 -1.49 6.89
C GLU A 21 -0.70 -2.92 7.44
N CYS A 22 0.51 -3.46 7.61
CA CYS A 22 0.73 -4.72 8.29
C CYS A 22 0.56 -4.54 9.81
N PRO A 23 -0.28 -5.35 10.47
CA PRO A 23 -0.27 -5.47 11.92
C PRO A 23 1.14 -5.72 12.46
N LYS A 24 1.46 -5.20 13.65
CA LYS A 24 2.75 -5.50 14.30
C LYS A 24 2.85 -6.96 14.73
N VAL A 25 1.71 -7.54 15.11
CA VAL A 25 1.56 -8.93 15.55
C VAL A 25 0.29 -9.49 14.90
N TRP A 26 0.36 -10.70 14.37
CA TRP A 26 -0.78 -11.44 13.85
C TRP A 26 -0.68 -12.90 14.24
N GLN A 27 -1.77 -13.48 14.76
CA GLN A 27 -1.82 -14.85 15.28
C GLN A 27 -0.67 -15.19 16.26
N GLY A 28 -0.26 -14.21 17.08
CA GLY A 28 0.82 -14.39 18.07
C GLY A 28 2.24 -14.25 17.54
N ALA A 29 2.44 -14.12 16.22
CA ALA A 29 3.75 -13.92 15.60
C ALA A 29 4.00 -12.44 15.27
N LYS A 30 5.26 -12.00 15.39
CA LYS A 30 5.69 -10.62 15.06
C LYS A 30 5.91 -10.47 13.56
N LEU A 31 5.66 -9.27 13.05
CA LEU A 31 5.97 -8.90 11.66
C LEU A 31 7.47 -9.05 11.40
N THR A 32 7.83 -9.81 10.39
CA THR A 32 9.23 -10.06 9.99
C THR A 32 9.59 -9.47 8.64
N GLY A 33 8.59 -9.18 7.80
CA GLY A 33 8.79 -8.70 6.44
C GLY A 33 7.49 -8.28 5.78
N ALA A 34 7.61 -7.67 4.61
CA ALA A 34 6.47 -7.35 3.76
C ALA A 34 6.88 -7.31 2.29
N GLY A 35 5.94 -7.66 1.42
CA GLY A 35 6.09 -7.66 -0.03
C GLY A 35 4.84 -7.14 -0.72
N ALA A 36 4.96 -6.87 -2.02
CA ALA A 36 3.85 -6.39 -2.84
C ALA A 36 3.75 -7.23 -4.11
N TYR A 37 2.53 -7.59 -4.52
CA TYR A 37 2.32 -8.52 -5.61
C TYR A 37 1.23 -8.04 -6.59
N PHE A 38 1.35 -8.48 -7.85
CA PHE A 38 0.31 -8.29 -8.88
C PHE A 38 -0.84 -9.28 -8.70
N ASP A 39 -0.51 -10.51 -8.34
CA ASP A 39 -1.43 -11.59 -8.02
C ASP A 39 -0.90 -12.36 -6.78
N LYS A 40 -1.35 -13.58 -6.50
CA LYS A 40 -0.83 -14.34 -5.35
C LYS A 40 0.43 -15.15 -5.63
N GLN A 41 1.14 -14.87 -6.72
CA GLN A 41 2.27 -15.65 -7.23
C GLN A 41 3.42 -14.74 -7.70
N THR A 42 3.10 -13.60 -8.30
CA THR A 42 4.03 -12.70 -8.99
C THR A 42 4.38 -11.51 -8.10
N GLU A 43 5.52 -11.59 -7.42
CA GLU A 43 6.05 -10.49 -6.61
C GLU A 43 6.50 -9.34 -7.52
N ILE A 44 6.15 -8.12 -7.13
CA ILE A 44 6.56 -6.91 -7.82
C ILE A 44 7.86 -6.43 -7.19
N GLN A 45 8.91 -6.42 -8.00
CA GLN A 45 10.17 -5.77 -7.66
C GLN A 45 10.10 -4.30 -8.07
N GLY A 46 10.56 -3.42 -7.19
CA GLY A 46 10.50 -1.97 -7.39
C GLY A 46 11.82 -1.28 -7.08
N ALA A 47 11.88 0.03 -7.30
CA ALA A 47 13.07 0.82 -6.99
C ALA A 47 13.17 0.99 -5.47
N ARG A 48 14.15 0.33 -4.85
CA ARG A 48 14.44 0.44 -3.42
C ARG A 48 15.24 1.72 -3.14
N ARG A 49 14.80 2.44 -2.10
CA ARG A 49 15.50 3.58 -1.52
C ARG A 49 15.66 3.36 -0.02
N ASP A 50 16.89 3.21 0.44
CA ASP A 50 17.18 3.16 1.86
C ASP A 50 16.99 4.54 2.51
N VAL A 51 16.38 4.55 3.69
CA VAL A 51 16.11 5.76 4.47
C VAL A 51 16.45 5.52 5.94
N LYS A 52 16.55 6.57 6.75
CA LYS A 52 16.80 6.41 8.18
C LYS A 52 15.71 5.53 8.82
N GLY A 53 16.11 4.37 9.34
CA GLY A 53 15.21 3.43 10.01
C GLY A 53 14.38 2.55 9.08
N GLY A 54 14.87 2.23 7.87
CA GLY A 54 14.28 1.22 6.98
C GLY A 54 14.48 1.56 5.50
N TYR A 55 13.50 1.20 4.68
CA TYR A 55 13.54 1.45 3.24
C TYR A 55 12.14 1.70 2.66
N ASP A 56 12.11 2.33 1.50
CA ASP A 56 10.93 2.46 0.66
C ASP A 56 11.17 1.70 -0.65
N VAL A 57 10.13 1.09 -1.21
CA VAL A 57 10.14 0.48 -2.53
C VAL A 57 9.06 1.17 -3.36
N GLU A 58 9.46 1.86 -4.42
CA GLU A 58 8.53 2.45 -5.39
C GLU A 58 8.10 1.37 -6.37
N LEU A 59 6.78 1.16 -6.45
CA LEU A 59 6.15 0.05 -7.16
C LEU A 59 5.26 0.58 -8.31
N PRO A 60 5.22 -0.15 -9.45
CA PRO A 60 4.29 0.11 -10.54
C PRO A 60 2.82 -0.15 -10.16
N LEU A 61 1.91 0.33 -11.02
CA LEU A 61 0.46 0.32 -10.81
C LEU A 61 -0.23 -1.02 -10.75
N ASN A 62 0.41 -2.04 -11.27
CA ASN A 62 -0.11 -3.38 -11.19
C ASN A 62 0.02 -3.96 -9.76
N THR A 63 0.20 -3.15 -8.71
CA THR A 63 0.18 -3.66 -7.34
C THR A 63 -1.25 -3.90 -6.87
N ALA A 64 -1.60 -5.15 -6.59
CA ALA A 64 -2.93 -5.55 -6.14
C ALA A 64 -2.93 -6.17 -4.73
N TRP A 65 -1.78 -6.53 -4.18
CA TRP A 65 -1.69 -7.20 -2.88
C TRP A 65 -0.53 -6.66 -2.04
N LEU A 66 -0.80 -6.45 -0.76
CA LEU A 66 0.21 -6.36 0.29
C LEU A 66 0.30 -7.72 0.98
N VAL A 67 1.51 -8.23 1.13
CA VAL A 67 1.82 -9.43 1.91
C VAL A 67 2.59 -9.02 3.15
N CYS A 68 2.11 -9.46 4.31
CA CYS A 68 2.76 -9.26 5.59
C CYS A 68 3.23 -10.61 6.12
N GLU A 69 4.52 -10.72 6.44
CA GLU A 69 5.15 -11.97 6.87
C GLU A 69 5.25 -12.04 8.39
N TYR A 70 4.86 -13.18 8.96
CA TYR A 70 4.87 -13.44 10.39
C TYR A 70 5.49 -14.83 10.66
N GLY A 71 6.82 -14.91 10.57
CA GLY A 71 7.52 -16.20 10.65
C GLY A 71 7.19 -17.08 9.45
N ALA A 72 6.53 -18.23 9.67
CA ALA A 72 6.12 -19.13 8.60
C ALA A 72 4.74 -18.80 7.98
N ALA A 73 4.02 -17.83 8.55
CA ALA A 73 2.69 -17.45 8.10
C ALA A 73 2.70 -16.14 7.31
N GLN A 74 1.74 -15.99 6.40
CA GLN A 74 1.54 -14.77 5.62
C GLN A 74 0.10 -14.28 5.78
N LYS A 75 -0.05 -12.96 5.94
CA LYS A 75 -1.34 -12.28 5.83
C LYS A 75 -1.36 -11.49 4.52
N TRP A 76 -2.41 -11.69 3.74
CA TRP A 76 -2.61 -11.07 2.44
C TRP A 76 -3.76 -10.08 2.53
N ASP A 77 -3.50 -8.83 2.14
CA ASP A 77 -4.51 -7.79 2.07
C ASP A 77 -4.56 -7.23 0.64
N GLU A 78 -5.76 -7.25 0.05
CA GLU A 78 -5.98 -6.77 -1.31
C GLU A 78 -5.95 -5.23 -1.33
N VAL A 79 -5.33 -4.68 -2.36
CA VAL A 79 -5.22 -3.24 -2.63
C VAL A 79 -5.91 -2.98 -3.97
N LYS A 80 -6.84 -2.03 -3.97
CA LYS A 80 -7.65 -1.62 -5.13
C LYS A 80 -7.46 -0.11 -5.32
N PRO A 81 -6.27 0.31 -5.76
CA PRO A 81 -6.03 1.73 -5.99
C PRO A 81 -6.96 2.25 -7.08
N ASP A 82 -7.34 3.53 -7.00
CA ASP A 82 -8.05 4.20 -8.09
C ASP A 82 -7.24 4.08 -9.40
N PRO A 83 -7.87 3.78 -10.55
CA PRO A 83 -7.15 3.65 -11.82
C PRO A 83 -6.32 4.86 -12.25
N LYS A 84 -6.57 6.04 -11.66
CA LYS A 84 -5.82 7.28 -11.92
C LYS A 84 -4.55 7.42 -11.09
N ILE A 85 -4.39 6.66 -10.02
CA ILE A 85 -3.12 6.58 -9.29
C ILE A 85 -2.12 5.96 -10.26
N ASP A 86 -0.86 6.42 -10.25
CA ASP A 86 0.24 5.87 -11.08
C ASP A 86 1.40 5.23 -10.31
N ARG A 87 1.34 5.28 -8.97
CA ARG A 87 2.43 4.82 -8.11
C ARG A 87 1.94 4.27 -6.79
N CYS A 88 2.56 3.16 -6.38
CA CYS A 88 2.49 2.69 -5.00
C CYS A 88 3.87 2.75 -4.34
N THR A 89 3.91 2.85 -3.03
CA THR A 89 5.13 2.80 -2.23
C THR A 89 4.95 1.83 -1.09
N LEU A 90 5.73 0.74 -1.10
CA LEU A 90 5.88 -0.13 0.05
C LEU A 90 6.93 0.48 0.97
N ARG A 91 6.49 0.87 2.16
CA ARG A 91 7.32 1.44 3.20
C ARG A 91 7.58 0.36 4.24
N VAL A 92 8.85 0.04 4.49
CA VAL A 92 9.26 -0.86 5.58
C VAL A 92 10.13 -0.08 6.56
N ARG A 93 9.85 -0.19 7.86
CA ARG A 93 10.60 0.47 8.92
C ARG A 93 11.14 -0.54 9.90
N GLU A 94 12.39 -0.34 10.25
CA GLU A 94 13.22 -1.29 10.98
C GLU A 94 13.92 -0.60 12.16
N SER A 95 14.17 -1.38 13.21
CA SER A 95 15.03 -0.97 14.33
C SER A 95 15.74 -2.19 14.88
N LYS A 96 17.07 -2.08 15.07
CA LYS A 96 17.93 -3.18 15.53
C LYS A 96 17.76 -4.46 14.69
N LYS A 97 17.64 -4.32 13.37
CA LYS A 97 17.40 -5.40 12.40
C LYS A 97 16.05 -6.13 12.53
N GLU A 98 15.09 -5.55 13.25
CA GLU A 98 13.72 -6.05 13.32
C GLU A 98 12.76 -5.12 12.57
N VAL A 99 11.88 -5.69 11.75
CA VAL A 99 10.77 -4.95 11.13
C VAL A 99 9.79 -4.51 12.23
N LYS A 100 9.47 -3.21 12.24
CA LYS A 100 8.58 -2.58 13.23
C LYS A 100 7.25 -2.15 12.63
N ASN A 101 7.25 -1.84 11.35
CA ASN A 101 6.09 -1.38 10.61
C ASN A 101 6.32 -1.63 9.12
N ALA A 102 5.28 -2.08 8.43
CA ALA A 102 5.26 -2.10 6.97
C ALA A 102 3.89 -1.61 6.49
N LYS A 103 3.87 -0.84 5.41
CA LYS A 103 2.64 -0.39 4.77
C LYS A 103 2.81 -0.11 3.30
N LEU A 104 1.74 -0.33 2.55
CA LEU A 104 1.63 0.00 1.14
C LEU A 104 0.71 1.21 0.98
N THR A 105 1.22 2.27 0.34
CA THR A 105 0.44 3.47 0.03
C THR A 105 0.43 3.68 -1.49
N CYS A 106 -0.76 3.77 -2.09
CA CYS A 106 -0.96 4.10 -3.49
C CYS A 106 -1.59 5.49 -3.57
N LYS A 107 -0.98 6.42 -4.32
CA LYS A 107 -1.42 7.81 -4.41
C LYS A 107 -0.88 8.51 -5.65
#